data_AF-A0A3N6LYH1-F1
#
_entry.id   AF-A0A3N6LYH1-F1
#
_cell.length_a   1.000
_cell.length_b   1.000
_cell.length_c   1.000
_cell.angle_alpha   90.00
_cell.angle_beta   90.00
_cell.angle_gamma   90.00
#
_symmetry.space_group_name_H-M   'P 1'
#
loop_
_entity.id
_entity.type
_entity.pdbx_description
1 polymer ?
#
loop_
_entity_poly.entity_id
_entity_poly.type
_entity_poly.pdbx_seq_one_letter_code
_entity_poly.pdbx_strand_id
1 'polypeptide(L)'
;MNLDLDGGKVLYALGIAFALGALLYFVRDVVFGLSITVTAALLFVLFVAFFVAGLALERDLLDPVAFALAAITYAVFLWYVVSRYQLWETGIFLVLAVSAALFIGLGYGVREYRLAVPLRIAGLIVVALLAVSLVFVGADVAGGGISYGAELEERVTVTVPDDASGGDTVRVERHLGTVTATNEFVFTRPLDMPGVRGCVVGTDEIADEHVHVGYDPGSYQQPEAVGGNDAYSADLTAQFTVDVDADELALAVERGDDCDVTRSEPTLVVVVGEDHERVRYTPA
;
A
#
# COMPACT_ATOMS: atom_id res chain seq x y z
N MET A 1 -7.54 -44.52 -12.69
CA MET A 1 -6.77 -44.13 -11.49
C MET A 1 -7.78 -44.01 -10.35
N ASN A 2 -7.82 -44.99 -9.44
CA ASN A 2 -8.62 -44.87 -8.21
C ASN A 2 -7.77 -44.08 -7.21
N LEU A 3 -8.20 -42.85 -6.92
CA LEU A 3 -7.66 -42.09 -5.80
C LEU A 3 -8.26 -42.71 -4.52
N ASP A 4 -7.49 -43.59 -3.89
CA ASP A 4 -7.79 -44.13 -2.57
C ASP A 4 -7.52 -43.01 -1.54
N LEU A 5 -8.47 -42.07 -1.48
CA LEU A 5 -8.46 -40.94 -0.57
C LEU A 5 -8.88 -41.44 0.81
N ASP A 6 -7.89 -41.96 1.53
CA ASP A 6 -7.99 -42.27 2.95
C ASP A 6 -8.56 -41.06 3.70
N GLY A 7 -9.66 -41.24 4.46
CA GLY A 7 -10.41 -40.13 5.06
C GLY A 7 -9.54 -39.23 5.95
N GLY A 8 -8.46 -39.77 6.50
CA GLY A 8 -7.43 -38.99 7.21
C GLY A 8 -6.73 -37.98 6.31
N LYS A 9 -6.36 -38.33 5.07
CA LYS A 9 -5.70 -37.43 4.12
C LYS A 9 -6.62 -36.27 3.70
N VAL A 10 -7.93 -36.53 3.58
CA VAL A 10 -8.93 -35.50 3.28
C VAL A 10 -9.05 -34.50 4.42
N LEU A 11 -9.12 -34.97 5.66
CA LEU A 11 -9.16 -34.10 6.85
C LEU A 11 -7.88 -33.27 7.00
N TYR A 12 -6.71 -33.86 6.71
CA TYR A 12 -5.45 -33.12 6.68
C TYR A 12 -5.44 -32.04 5.60
N ALA A 13 -5.86 -32.37 4.37
CA ALA A 13 -5.93 -31.40 3.28
C ALA A 13 -6.90 -30.26 3.59
N LEU A 14 -8.06 -30.57 4.17
CA LEU A 14 -9.06 -29.59 4.57
C LEU A 14 -8.56 -28.71 5.72
N GLY A 15 -7.88 -29.29 6.71
CA GLY A 15 -7.25 -28.56 7.81
C GLY A 15 -6.19 -27.59 7.32
N ILE A 16 -5.34 -28.01 6.37
CA ILE A 16 -4.38 -27.13 5.71
C ILE A 16 -5.10 -26.00 4.96
N ALA A 17 -6.15 -26.32 4.19
CA ALA A 17 -6.91 -25.31 3.45
C ALA A 17 -7.59 -24.28 4.39
N PHE A 18 -8.16 -24.71 5.50
CA PHE A 18 -8.73 -23.81 6.50
C PHE A 18 -7.68 -22.98 7.23
N ALA A 19 -6.54 -23.57 7.59
CA ALA A 19 -5.43 -22.84 8.20
C ALA A 19 -4.89 -21.77 7.23
N LEU A 20 -4.75 -22.09 5.94
CA LEU A 20 -4.38 -21.14 4.90
C LEU A 20 -5.45 -20.05 4.74
N GLY A 21 -6.74 -20.41 4.72
CA GLY A 21 -7.84 -19.45 4.63
C GLY A 21 -7.92 -18.50 5.82
N ALA A 22 -7.77 -19.02 7.04
CA ALA A 22 -7.74 -18.23 8.26
C ALA A 22 -6.51 -17.32 8.33
N LEU A 23 -5.34 -17.84 7.93
CA LEU A 23 -4.13 -17.05 7.80
C LEU A 23 -4.30 -15.92 6.78
N LEU A 24 -4.86 -16.21 5.60
CA LEU A 24 -5.12 -15.21 4.56
C LEU A 24 -6.11 -14.13 5.04
N TYR A 25 -7.16 -14.52 5.76
CA TYR A 25 -8.13 -13.57 6.32
C TYR A 25 -7.51 -12.70 7.41
N PHE A 26 -6.77 -13.31 8.35
CA PHE A 26 -6.11 -12.58 9.43
C PHE A 26 -4.99 -11.66 8.91
N VAL A 27 -4.19 -12.15 7.96
CA VAL A 27 -3.20 -11.35 7.24
C VAL A 27 -3.90 -10.19 6.57
N ARG A 28 -5.00 -10.42 5.83
CA ARG A 28 -5.76 -9.32 5.21
C ARG A 28 -6.12 -8.25 6.24
N ASP A 29 -6.74 -8.59 7.36
CA ASP A 29 -7.28 -7.58 8.28
C ASP A 29 -6.21 -6.91 9.18
N VAL A 30 -5.19 -7.66 9.61
CA VAL A 30 -4.16 -7.16 10.56
C VAL A 30 -2.95 -6.54 9.84
N VAL A 31 -2.62 -6.98 8.62
CA VAL A 31 -1.47 -6.45 7.88
C VAL A 31 -1.75 -5.10 7.22
N PHE A 32 -3.01 -4.77 6.88
CA PHE A 32 -3.27 -3.53 6.16
C PHE A 32 -2.96 -2.26 6.96
N GLY A 33 -2.85 -2.34 8.29
CA GLY A 33 -2.36 -1.24 9.13
C GLY A 33 -0.85 -1.27 9.43
N LEU A 34 -0.15 -2.38 9.17
CA LEU A 34 1.26 -2.53 9.50
C LEU A 34 2.16 -1.98 8.40
N SER A 35 3.36 -1.53 8.76
CA SER A 35 4.38 -1.19 7.75
C SER A 35 4.70 -2.38 6.85
N ILE A 36 5.16 -2.07 5.64
CA ILE A 36 5.60 -3.06 4.66
C ILE A 36 6.78 -3.86 5.23
N THR A 37 7.66 -3.21 5.96
CA THR A 37 8.82 -3.84 6.61
C THR A 37 8.41 -4.87 7.65
N VAL A 38 7.49 -4.53 8.54
CA VAL A 38 7.07 -5.42 9.63
C VAL A 38 6.32 -6.63 9.07
N THR A 39 5.47 -6.40 8.08
CA THR A 39 4.78 -7.50 7.38
C THR A 39 5.75 -8.49 6.75
N ALA A 40 6.75 -7.99 6.01
CA ALA A 40 7.78 -8.83 5.42
C ALA A 40 8.56 -9.60 6.50
N ALA A 41 8.92 -8.96 7.61
CA ALA A 41 9.60 -9.59 8.73
C ALA A 41 8.75 -10.71 9.37
N LEU A 42 7.45 -10.48 9.58
CA LEU A 42 6.54 -11.49 10.13
C LEU A 42 6.38 -12.70 9.21
N LEU A 43 6.26 -12.48 7.89
CA LEU A 43 6.22 -13.58 6.91
C LEU A 43 7.52 -14.39 6.94
N PHE A 44 8.68 -13.72 7.05
CA PHE A 44 9.95 -14.42 7.18
C PHE A 44 10.07 -15.19 8.50
N VAL A 45 9.66 -14.60 9.61
CA VAL A 45 9.60 -15.27 10.92
C VAL A 45 8.73 -16.52 10.86
N LEU A 46 7.57 -16.43 10.21
CA LEU A 46 6.66 -17.56 10.03
C LEU A 46 7.30 -18.68 9.19
N PHE A 47 8.02 -18.33 8.12
CA PHE A 47 8.82 -19.29 7.35
C PHE A 47 9.83 -20.02 8.25
N VAL A 48 10.61 -19.29 9.05
CA VAL A 48 11.61 -19.88 9.94
C VAL A 48 10.94 -20.78 10.99
N ALA A 49 9.81 -20.37 11.56
CA ALA A 49 9.07 -21.16 12.53
C ALA A 49 8.60 -22.50 11.95
N PHE A 50 8.02 -22.50 10.74
CA PHE A 50 7.63 -23.75 10.07
C PHE A 50 8.83 -24.61 9.69
N PHE A 51 9.91 -24.00 9.22
CA PHE A 51 11.13 -24.74 8.89
C PHE A 51 11.72 -25.43 10.11
N VAL A 52 11.84 -24.72 11.24
CA VAL A 52 12.32 -25.27 12.52
C VAL A 52 11.36 -26.34 13.06
N ALA A 53 10.05 -26.17 12.88
CA ALA A 53 9.08 -27.19 13.24
C ALA A 53 9.27 -28.48 12.43
N GLY A 54 9.55 -28.39 11.12
CA GLY A 54 9.92 -29.54 10.28
C GLY A 54 11.15 -30.28 10.85
N LEU A 55 12.22 -29.53 11.14
CA LEU A 55 13.45 -30.10 11.72
C LEU A 55 13.28 -30.75 13.10
N ALA A 56 12.24 -30.40 13.85
CA ALA A 56 12.02 -30.87 15.23
C ALA A 56 10.99 -32.00 15.33
N LEU A 57 10.09 -32.13 14.35
CA LEU A 57 9.02 -33.12 14.34
C LEU A 57 9.51 -34.41 13.67
N GLU A 58 10.03 -35.35 14.46
CA GLU A 58 10.41 -36.70 14.01
C GLU A 58 9.20 -37.60 13.70
N ARG A 59 8.18 -37.08 13.01
CA ARG A 59 6.96 -37.82 12.65
C ARG A 59 6.78 -37.84 11.13
N ASP A 60 6.79 -39.04 10.57
CA ASP A 60 6.77 -39.35 9.12
C ASP A 60 5.75 -38.57 8.28
N LEU A 61 4.64 -38.11 8.87
CA LEU A 61 3.57 -37.39 8.16
C LEU A 61 3.54 -35.87 8.42
N LEU A 62 4.10 -35.38 9.52
CA LEU A 62 4.05 -33.95 9.87
C LEU A 62 5.24 -33.18 9.30
N ASP A 63 6.38 -33.85 9.13
CA ASP A 63 7.60 -33.25 8.61
C ASP A 63 7.42 -32.70 7.17
N PRO A 64 6.87 -33.45 6.19
CA PRO A 64 6.65 -32.93 4.84
C PRO A 64 5.69 -31.75 4.80
N VAL A 65 4.69 -31.73 5.70
CA VAL A 65 3.70 -30.64 5.79
C VAL A 65 4.34 -29.37 6.31
N ALA A 66 5.18 -29.46 7.36
CA ALA A 66 5.88 -28.30 7.91
C ALA A 66 6.84 -27.69 6.89
N PHE A 67 7.60 -28.50 6.16
CA PHE A 67 8.46 -28.01 5.07
C PHE A 67 7.66 -27.43 3.90
N ALA A 68 6.52 -28.01 3.54
CA ALA A 68 5.65 -27.46 2.50
C ALA A 68 5.09 -26.09 2.90
N LEU A 69 4.63 -25.94 4.15
CA LEU A 69 4.18 -24.66 4.70
C LEU A 69 5.32 -23.65 4.73
N ALA A 70 6.52 -24.03 5.16
CA ALA A 70 7.69 -23.16 5.11
C ALA A 70 7.96 -22.67 3.68
N ALA A 71 7.99 -23.57 2.69
CA ALA A 71 8.21 -23.21 1.29
C ALA A 71 7.14 -22.24 0.76
N ILE A 72 5.86 -22.49 1.04
CA ILE A 72 4.75 -21.62 0.64
C ILE A 72 4.88 -20.25 1.31
N THR A 73 5.12 -20.21 2.62
CA THR A 73 5.30 -18.95 3.36
C THR A 73 6.48 -18.15 2.82
N TYR A 74 7.58 -18.80 2.48
CA TYR A 74 8.73 -18.13 1.87
C TYR A 74 8.41 -17.59 0.46
N ALA A 75 7.66 -18.34 -0.35
CA ALA A 75 7.21 -17.87 -1.65
C ALA A 75 6.29 -16.64 -1.52
N VAL A 76 5.36 -16.65 -0.55
CA VAL A 76 4.50 -15.49 -0.23
C VAL A 76 5.33 -14.31 0.26
N PHE A 77 6.31 -14.54 1.14
CA PHE A 77 7.28 -13.52 1.59
C PHE A 77 8.00 -12.89 0.40
N LEU A 78 8.57 -13.70 -0.50
CA LEU A 78 9.28 -13.20 -1.67
C LEU A 78 8.37 -12.39 -2.59
N TRP A 79 7.18 -12.91 -2.89
CA TRP A 79 6.18 -12.21 -3.69
C TRP A 79 5.82 -10.86 -3.06
N TYR A 80 5.57 -10.84 -1.74
CA TYR A 80 5.26 -9.64 -0.99
C TYR A 80 6.40 -8.62 -1.07
N VAL A 81 7.65 -9.02 -0.82
CA VAL A 81 8.81 -8.13 -0.89
C VAL A 81 9.01 -7.57 -2.29
N VAL A 82 8.96 -8.41 -3.32
CA VAL A 82 9.15 -7.98 -4.72
C VAL A 82 8.05 -7.01 -5.15
N SER A 83 6.79 -7.31 -4.82
CA SER A 83 5.65 -6.46 -5.19
C SER A 83 5.66 -5.12 -4.46
N ARG A 84 5.93 -5.11 -3.14
CA ARG A 84 5.77 -3.90 -2.31
C ARG A 84 6.99 -2.98 -2.29
N TYR A 85 8.21 -3.52 -2.44
CA TYR A 85 9.42 -2.70 -2.49
C TYR A 85 9.78 -2.21 -3.90
N GLN A 86 8.98 -2.56 -4.92
CA GLN A 86 9.20 -2.18 -6.31
C GLN A 86 10.68 -2.39 -6.73
N LEU A 87 11.22 -3.56 -6.40
CA LEU A 87 12.62 -3.86 -6.65
C LEU A 87 12.92 -3.78 -8.15
N TRP A 88 14.05 -3.16 -8.48
CA TRP A 88 14.54 -3.10 -9.86
C TRP A 88 14.91 -4.51 -10.34
N GLU A 89 15.06 -4.71 -11.66
CA GLU A 89 15.39 -6.02 -12.24
C GLU A 89 16.61 -6.68 -11.58
N THR A 90 17.64 -5.89 -11.27
CA THR A 90 18.84 -6.35 -10.55
C THR A 90 18.53 -6.79 -9.12
N GLY A 91 17.63 -6.08 -8.43
CA GLY A 91 17.20 -6.41 -7.08
C GLY A 91 16.43 -7.73 -7.05
N ILE A 92 15.51 -7.94 -8.00
CA ILE A 92 14.79 -9.21 -8.16
C ILE A 92 15.76 -10.36 -8.41
N PHE A 93 16.71 -10.18 -9.34
CA PHE A 93 17.73 -11.19 -9.62
C PHE A 93 18.54 -11.55 -8.36
N LEU A 94 19.01 -10.55 -7.61
CA LEU A 94 19.79 -10.76 -6.41
C LEU A 94 19.00 -11.48 -5.33
N VAL A 95 17.74 -11.08 -5.10
CA VAL A 95 16.85 -11.75 -4.14
C VAL A 95 16.65 -13.22 -4.53
N LEU A 96 16.40 -13.51 -5.81
CA LEU A 96 16.25 -14.90 -6.29
C LEU A 96 17.55 -15.70 -6.17
N ALA A 97 18.71 -15.09 -6.45
CA ALA A 97 20.01 -15.75 -6.30
C ALA A 97 20.33 -16.10 -4.84
N VAL A 98 20.08 -15.17 -3.92
CA VAL A 98 20.23 -15.40 -2.47
C VAL A 98 19.25 -16.46 -1.99
N SER A 99 18.01 -16.44 -2.48
CA SER A 99 16.99 -17.44 -2.18
C SER A 99 17.42 -18.84 -2.63
N ALA A 100 17.96 -18.96 -3.84
CA ALA A 100 18.48 -20.22 -4.36
C ALA A 100 19.65 -20.74 -3.51
N ALA A 101 20.60 -19.87 -3.17
CA ALA A 101 21.71 -20.22 -2.28
C ALA A 101 21.22 -20.67 -0.89
N LEU A 102 20.23 -19.99 -0.32
CA LEU A 102 19.59 -20.36 0.93
C LEU A 102 18.98 -21.77 0.84
N PHE A 103 18.13 -22.05 -0.15
CA PHE A 103 17.48 -23.37 -0.27
C PHE A 103 18.46 -24.49 -0.59
N ILE A 104 19.49 -24.24 -1.39
CA ILE A 104 20.58 -25.20 -1.60
C ILE A 104 21.28 -25.49 -0.28
N GLY A 105 21.61 -24.46 0.50
CA GLY A 105 22.24 -24.59 1.82
C GLY A 105 21.37 -25.35 2.82
N LEU A 106 20.08 -24.99 2.92
CA LEU A 106 19.13 -25.67 3.80
C LEU A 106 18.93 -27.13 3.37
N GLY A 107 18.74 -27.40 2.08
CA GLY A 107 18.56 -28.75 1.55
C GLY A 107 19.79 -29.63 1.75
N TYR A 108 20.99 -29.08 1.52
CA TYR A 108 22.25 -29.77 1.82
C TYR A 108 22.40 -30.05 3.31
N GLY A 109 22.05 -29.08 4.17
CA GLY A 109 22.06 -29.23 5.61
C GLY A 109 21.15 -30.35 6.12
N VAL A 110 19.91 -30.38 5.65
CA VAL A 110 18.93 -31.41 6.03
C VAL A 110 19.39 -32.78 5.54
N ARG A 111 19.86 -32.88 4.29
CA ARG A 111 20.17 -34.18 3.65
C ARG A 111 21.50 -34.78 4.09
N GLU A 112 22.56 -33.98 4.11
CA GLU A 112 23.93 -34.47 4.35
C GLU A 112 24.25 -34.52 5.85
N TYR A 113 23.92 -33.46 6.59
CA TYR A 113 24.25 -33.36 8.01
C TYR A 113 23.15 -33.90 8.93
N ARG A 114 22.01 -34.35 8.38
CA ARG A 114 20.83 -34.77 9.13
C ARG A 114 20.50 -33.77 10.24
N LEU A 115 20.44 -32.50 9.86
CA LEU A 115 20.14 -31.39 10.76
C LEU A 115 18.84 -31.70 11.52
N ALA A 116 18.98 -32.06 12.80
CA ALA A 116 17.89 -32.34 13.70
C ALA A 116 17.97 -31.34 14.84
N VAL A 117 16.87 -30.62 15.10
CA VAL A 117 16.81 -29.64 16.17
C VAL A 117 16.05 -30.25 17.33
N PRO A 118 16.67 -30.43 18.51
CA PRO A 118 15.97 -30.91 19.70
C PRO A 118 14.74 -30.04 19.98
N LEU A 119 13.61 -30.66 20.32
CA LEU A 119 12.34 -29.96 20.54
C LEU A 119 12.44 -28.78 21.53
N ARG A 120 13.32 -28.88 22.53
CA ARG A 120 13.59 -27.79 23.48
C ARG A 120 14.22 -26.57 22.81
N ILE A 121 15.19 -26.80 21.93
CA ILE A 121 15.87 -25.74 21.17
C ILE A 121 14.89 -25.14 20.16
N ALA A 122 14.13 -25.98 19.46
CA ALA A 122 13.08 -25.51 18.54
C ALA A 122 12.05 -24.62 19.26
N GLY A 123 11.58 -25.04 20.44
CA GLY A 123 10.69 -24.25 21.29
C GLY A 123 11.30 -22.91 21.69
N LEU A 124 12.59 -22.89 22.07
CA LEU A 124 13.29 -21.64 22.39
C LEU A 124 13.39 -20.72 21.18
N ILE A 125 13.71 -21.25 19.99
CA ILE A 125 13.75 -20.48 18.75
C ILE A 125 12.37 -19.88 18.46
N VAL A 126 11.29 -20.65 18.55
CA VAL A 126 9.93 -20.15 18.33
C VAL A 126 9.57 -19.05 19.33
N VAL A 127 9.89 -19.21 20.62
CA VAL A 127 9.65 -18.17 21.63
C VAL A 127 10.45 -16.90 21.34
N ALA A 128 11.71 -17.04 20.94
CA ALA A 128 12.55 -15.91 20.57
C ALA A 128 11.99 -15.18 19.33
N LEU A 129 11.55 -15.92 18.31
CA LEU A 129 10.91 -15.39 17.12
C LEU A 129 9.63 -14.62 17.47
N LEU A 130 8.76 -15.17 18.32
CA LEU A 130 7.55 -14.49 18.78
C LEU A 130 7.85 -13.20 19.55
N ALA A 131 8.86 -13.22 20.42
CA ALA A 131 9.29 -12.03 21.15
C ALA A 131 9.78 -10.94 20.19
N VAL A 132 10.59 -11.30 19.18
CA VAL A 132 11.05 -10.37 18.14
C VAL A 132 9.86 -9.82 17.35
N SER A 133 8.93 -10.68 16.91
CA SER A 133 7.70 -10.25 16.21
C SER A 133 6.90 -9.23 17.02
N LEU A 134 6.73 -9.46 18.33
CA LEU A 134 6.02 -8.55 19.22
C LEU A 134 6.72 -7.19 19.32
N VAL A 135 8.06 -7.18 19.38
CA VAL A 135 8.85 -5.93 19.38
C VAL A 135 8.66 -5.16 18.08
N PHE A 136 8.72 -5.82 16.93
CA PHE A 136 8.52 -5.18 15.63
C PHE A 136 7.11 -4.61 15.49
N VAL A 137 6.08 -5.37 15.84
CA VAL A 137 4.68 -4.90 15.80
C VAL A 137 4.46 -3.76 16.79
N GLY A 138 4.99 -3.87 18.00
CA GLY A 138 4.88 -2.81 19.01
C GLY A 138 5.55 -1.52 18.57
N ALA A 139 6.75 -1.60 17.98
CA ALA A 139 7.43 -0.44 17.40
C ALA A 139 6.64 0.16 16.23
N ASP A 140 6.03 -0.67 15.39
CA ASP A 140 5.21 -0.23 14.26
C ASP A 140 3.99 0.57 14.67
N VAL A 141 3.24 0.05 15.65
CA VAL A 141 2.00 0.67 16.15
C VAL A 141 2.30 1.94 16.91
N ALA A 142 3.40 1.97 17.69
CA ALA A 142 3.78 3.15 18.45
C ALA A 142 4.40 4.26 17.57
N GLY A 143 5.04 3.88 16.47
CA GLY A 143 5.90 4.77 15.71
C GLY A 143 5.30 5.36 14.43
N GLY A 144 4.11 4.95 13.98
CA GLY A 144 3.75 5.17 12.58
C GLY A 144 2.40 5.78 12.25
N GLY A 145 2.48 6.70 11.30
CA GLY A 145 1.47 7.16 10.35
C GLY A 145 2.20 7.96 9.28
N ILE A 146 1.61 8.12 8.10
CA ILE A 146 2.09 9.12 7.13
C ILE A 146 1.42 10.44 7.51
N SER A 147 2.20 11.51 7.68
CA SER A 147 1.67 12.85 7.85
C SER A 147 1.53 13.53 6.49
N TYR A 148 0.40 14.21 6.27
CA TYR A 148 0.15 14.91 5.00
C TYR A 148 0.16 16.43 5.22
N GLY A 149 1.11 17.10 4.58
CA GLY A 149 1.14 18.56 4.43
C GLY A 149 0.56 18.95 3.08
N ALA A 150 -0.17 20.07 3.02
CA ALA A 150 -0.64 20.64 1.76
C ALA A 150 -0.23 22.11 1.71
N GLU A 151 0.52 22.48 0.69
CA GLU A 151 0.91 23.85 0.39
C GLU A 151 0.15 24.26 -0.88
N LEU A 152 -0.76 25.22 -0.75
CA LEU A 152 -1.57 25.72 -1.87
C LEU A 152 -1.03 27.08 -2.34
N GLU A 153 -1.16 27.34 -3.63
CA GLU A 153 -0.96 28.66 -4.21
C GLU A 153 -1.95 29.66 -3.60
N GLU A 154 -1.60 30.94 -3.54
CA GLU A 154 -2.53 31.96 -3.00
C GLU A 154 -3.65 32.31 -4.00
N ARG A 155 -3.32 32.25 -5.30
CA ARG A 155 -4.21 32.61 -6.40
C ARG A 155 -3.94 31.76 -7.62
N VAL A 156 -5.01 31.48 -8.37
CA VAL A 156 -4.95 30.84 -9.68
C VAL A 156 -5.70 31.68 -10.70
N THR A 157 -5.11 31.86 -11.87
CA THR A 157 -5.73 32.56 -12.98
C THR A 157 -6.17 31.55 -14.04
N VAL A 158 -7.46 31.55 -14.36
CA VAL A 158 -8.04 30.73 -15.42
C VAL A 158 -8.12 31.59 -16.68
N THR A 159 -7.42 31.17 -17.73
CA THR A 159 -7.37 31.83 -19.03
C THR A 159 -7.60 30.82 -20.14
N VAL A 160 -8.45 31.18 -21.09
CA VAL A 160 -8.71 30.36 -22.28
C VAL A 160 -7.51 30.46 -23.22
N PRO A 161 -6.94 29.33 -23.68
CA PRO A 161 -5.87 29.34 -24.67
C PRO A 161 -6.31 29.97 -26.01
N ASP A 162 -5.47 30.81 -26.61
CA ASP A 162 -5.75 31.53 -27.88
C ASP A 162 -6.04 30.59 -29.07
N ASP A 163 -5.60 29.33 -28.99
CA ASP A 163 -5.73 28.31 -30.02
C ASP A 163 -6.95 27.39 -29.84
N ALA A 164 -7.74 27.61 -28.78
CA ALA A 164 -8.95 26.84 -28.54
C ALA A 164 -10.01 27.14 -29.62
N SER A 165 -10.28 26.15 -30.48
CA SER A 165 -11.28 26.25 -31.54
C SER A 165 -12.10 24.97 -31.63
N GLY A 166 -13.43 25.08 -31.63
CA GLY A 166 -14.32 23.96 -31.98
C GLY A 166 -15.36 23.49 -30.94
N GLY A 167 -15.71 24.30 -29.93
CA GLY A 167 -16.83 24.02 -29.02
C GLY A 167 -17.22 25.25 -28.19
N ASP A 168 -18.36 25.20 -27.49
CA ASP A 168 -18.84 26.31 -26.64
C ASP A 168 -17.99 26.46 -25.35
N THR A 169 -17.39 25.35 -24.88
CA THR A 169 -16.59 25.30 -23.64
C THR A 169 -15.24 24.60 -23.82
N VAL A 170 -14.22 25.02 -23.07
CA VAL A 170 -12.87 24.45 -23.08
C VAL A 170 -12.48 24.01 -21.66
N ARG A 171 -11.72 22.91 -21.57
CA ARG A 171 -11.14 22.45 -20.30
C ARG A 171 -9.76 23.05 -20.12
N VAL A 172 -9.56 23.72 -19.00
CA VAL A 172 -8.33 24.41 -18.65
C VAL A 172 -7.79 23.81 -17.36
N GLU A 173 -6.59 23.25 -17.41
CA GLU A 173 -5.91 22.71 -16.23
C GLU A 173 -5.00 23.76 -15.61
N ARG A 174 -5.03 23.88 -14.29
CA ARG A 174 -4.17 24.78 -13.52
C ARG A 174 -3.60 24.09 -12.30
N HIS A 175 -2.34 24.40 -12.03
CA HIS A 175 -1.66 23.99 -10.80
C HIS A 175 -2.23 24.76 -9.61
N LEU A 176 -2.47 24.06 -8.50
CA LEU A 176 -3.02 24.60 -7.26
C LEU A 176 -2.03 24.57 -6.09
N GLY A 177 -0.93 23.83 -6.21
CA GLY A 177 0.04 23.63 -5.15
C GLY A 177 0.49 22.17 -5.05
N THR A 178 1.01 21.78 -3.90
CA THR A 178 1.63 20.46 -3.69
C THR A 178 1.15 19.83 -2.38
N VAL A 179 0.90 18.52 -2.41
CA VAL A 179 0.66 17.71 -1.21
C VAL A 179 1.88 16.84 -0.97
N THR A 180 2.42 16.90 0.24
CA THR A 180 3.57 16.12 0.67
C THR A 180 3.16 15.12 1.73
N ALA A 181 3.35 13.84 1.42
CA ALA A 181 3.25 12.71 2.33
C ALA A 181 4.62 12.45 2.96
N THR A 182 4.74 12.55 4.28
CA THR A 182 6.00 12.34 5.02
C THR A 182 5.91 11.14 5.95
N ASN A 183 6.90 10.25 5.85
CA ASN A 183 7.06 9.12 6.76
C ASN A 183 8.25 9.38 7.70
N GLU A 184 7.98 9.91 8.88
CA GLU A 184 9.00 10.19 9.90
C GLU A 184 9.54 8.92 10.58
N PHE A 185 8.94 7.76 10.29
CA PHE A 185 9.32 6.49 10.91
C PHE A 185 10.35 5.72 10.08
N VAL A 186 11.09 4.82 10.72
CA VAL A 186 12.17 4.05 10.06
C VAL A 186 11.68 2.94 9.12
N PHE A 187 10.42 2.51 9.23
CA PHE A 187 9.86 1.45 8.39
C PHE A 187 9.09 2.01 7.21
N THR A 188 9.18 1.33 6.07
CA THR A 188 8.47 1.70 4.83
C THR A 188 6.96 1.56 5.00
N ARG A 189 6.19 2.60 4.67
CA ARG A 189 4.73 2.64 4.84
C ARG A 189 4.02 2.61 3.48
N PRO A 190 2.84 1.97 3.39
CA PRO A 190 2.01 2.11 2.21
C PRO A 190 1.59 3.58 2.04
N LEU A 191 1.66 4.10 0.82
CA LEU A 191 1.20 5.44 0.49
C LEU A 191 -0.28 5.36 0.11
N ASP A 192 -1.13 6.09 0.81
CA ASP A 192 -2.51 6.35 0.41
C ASP A 192 -2.72 7.86 0.41
N MET A 193 -2.70 8.49 -0.77
CA MET A 193 -2.89 9.94 -0.86
C MET A 193 -4.32 10.30 -0.44
N PRO A 194 -4.52 11.38 0.34
CA PRO A 194 -5.85 11.76 0.80
C PRO A 194 -6.76 12.11 -0.39
N GLY A 195 -8.07 11.97 -0.20
CA GLY A 195 -9.05 12.43 -1.17
C GLY A 195 -8.97 13.95 -1.31
N VAL A 196 -9.05 14.44 -2.54
CA VAL A 196 -9.04 15.87 -2.86
C VAL A 196 -10.29 16.25 -3.65
N ARG A 197 -10.89 17.38 -3.27
CA ARG A 197 -12.10 17.94 -3.87
C ARG A 197 -11.94 19.45 -3.98
N GLY A 198 -12.49 20.05 -5.02
CA GLY A 198 -12.53 21.49 -5.20
C GLY A 198 -13.93 22.00 -5.47
N CYS A 199 -14.23 23.19 -4.99
CA CYS A 199 -15.46 23.91 -5.30
C CYS A 199 -15.19 25.41 -5.44
N VAL A 200 -15.92 26.05 -6.34
CA VAL A 200 -15.79 27.49 -6.57
C VAL A 200 -16.98 28.20 -5.94
N VAL A 201 -16.69 29.24 -5.16
CA VAL A 201 -17.67 30.03 -4.44
C VAL A 201 -17.43 31.52 -4.67
N GLY A 202 -18.48 32.33 -4.48
CA GLY A 202 -18.37 33.79 -4.63
C GLY A 202 -18.35 34.30 -6.07
N THR A 203 -18.72 33.46 -7.05
CA THR A 203 -18.95 33.84 -8.45
C THR A 203 -20.02 32.96 -9.09
N ASP A 204 -20.80 33.53 -10.01
CA ASP A 204 -21.76 32.81 -10.87
C ASP A 204 -21.18 32.57 -12.28
N GLU A 205 -19.93 32.98 -12.54
CA GLU A 205 -19.27 32.87 -13.86
C GLU A 205 -18.82 31.43 -14.18
N ILE A 206 -18.70 30.57 -13.17
CA ILE A 206 -18.39 29.15 -13.36
C ILE A 206 -19.67 28.36 -13.20
N ALA A 207 -20.13 27.75 -14.30
CA ALA A 207 -21.40 27.02 -14.35
C ALA A 207 -21.42 25.75 -13.48
N ASP A 208 -20.26 25.16 -13.18
CA ASP A 208 -20.12 24.02 -12.29
C ASP A 208 -19.45 24.44 -10.98
N GLU A 209 -20.22 24.42 -9.89
CA GLU A 209 -19.73 24.72 -8.54
C GLU A 209 -18.68 23.69 -8.09
N HIS A 210 -18.64 22.50 -8.70
CA HIS A 210 -17.68 21.44 -8.37
C HIS A 210 -16.56 21.37 -9.39
N VAL A 211 -15.34 21.64 -8.94
CA VAL A 211 -14.14 21.57 -9.77
C VAL A 211 -13.45 20.23 -9.54
N HIS A 212 -13.13 19.54 -10.62
CA HIS A 212 -12.34 18.31 -10.52
C HIS A 212 -10.91 18.68 -10.11
N VAL A 213 -10.54 18.31 -8.87
CA VAL A 213 -9.18 18.42 -8.36
C VAL A 213 -8.57 17.04 -8.34
N GLY A 214 -7.35 16.92 -8.84
CA GLY A 214 -6.61 15.68 -8.92
C GLY A 214 -5.15 15.87 -8.59
N TYR A 215 -4.46 14.75 -8.46
CA TYR A 215 -3.01 14.71 -8.35
C TYR A 215 -2.35 14.54 -9.72
N ASP A 216 -1.22 15.19 -9.90
CA ASP A 216 -0.28 14.92 -10.99
C ASP A 216 1.08 14.52 -10.39
N PRO A 217 1.59 13.30 -10.68
CA PRO A 217 0.96 12.25 -11.48
C PRO A 217 -0.25 11.62 -10.79
N GLY A 218 -1.22 11.19 -11.60
CA GLY A 218 -2.45 10.55 -11.11
C GLY A 218 -2.21 9.22 -10.38
N SER A 219 -3.20 8.77 -9.59
CA SER A 219 -3.10 7.63 -8.65
C SER A 219 -2.38 6.37 -9.15
N TYR A 220 -2.57 5.96 -10.41
CA TYR A 220 -1.92 4.75 -10.97
C TYR A 220 -0.41 4.89 -11.22
N GLN A 221 0.10 6.12 -11.25
CA GLN A 221 1.51 6.44 -11.48
C GLN A 221 2.21 6.82 -10.18
N GLN A 222 1.46 6.97 -9.09
CA GLN A 222 2.00 7.25 -7.77
C GLN A 222 2.69 5.99 -7.22
N PRO A 223 3.76 6.16 -6.43
CA PRO A 223 4.38 5.03 -5.75
C PRO A 223 3.39 4.42 -4.74
N GLU A 224 3.44 3.11 -4.56
CA GLU A 224 2.57 2.42 -3.59
C GLU A 224 3.06 2.59 -2.14
N ALA A 225 4.25 3.18 -1.94
CA ALA A 225 4.94 3.22 -0.66
C ALA A 225 5.88 4.41 -0.52
N VAL A 226 6.07 4.87 0.72
CA VAL A 226 7.09 5.85 1.10
C VAL A 226 8.14 5.18 1.99
N GLY A 227 9.42 5.39 1.67
CA GLY A 227 10.55 4.90 2.44
C GLY A 227 10.54 5.39 3.90
N GLY A 228 11.34 4.76 4.75
CA GLY A 228 11.48 5.24 6.13
C GLY A 228 12.34 6.50 6.20
N ASN A 229 11.88 7.53 6.93
CA ASN A 229 12.46 8.88 6.96
C ASN A 229 12.49 9.54 5.57
N ASP A 230 11.45 9.30 4.78
CA ASP A 230 11.35 9.77 3.40
C ASP A 230 10.04 10.53 3.19
N ALA A 231 9.95 11.26 2.09
CA ALA A 231 8.77 12.01 1.72
C ALA A 231 8.46 11.85 0.22
N TYR A 232 7.17 11.86 -0.11
CA TYR A 232 6.68 11.90 -1.47
C TYR A 232 5.80 13.13 -1.66
N SER A 233 6.04 13.89 -2.72
CA SER A 233 5.23 15.05 -3.08
C SER A 233 4.55 14.80 -4.42
N ALA A 234 3.28 15.20 -4.51
CA ALA A 234 2.52 15.23 -5.75
C ALA A 234 1.86 16.59 -5.92
N ASP A 235 1.82 17.06 -7.16
CA ASP A 235 1.20 18.33 -7.50
C ASP A 235 -0.33 18.17 -7.49
N LEU A 236 -1.02 19.21 -7.03
CA LEU A 236 -2.46 19.35 -7.13
C LEU A 236 -2.79 20.15 -8.39
N THR A 237 -3.69 19.62 -9.21
CA THR A 237 -4.22 20.33 -10.36
C THR A 237 -5.74 20.40 -10.30
N ALA A 238 -6.30 21.52 -10.76
CA ALA A 238 -7.73 21.69 -10.99
C ALA A 238 -8.03 21.77 -12.47
N GLN A 239 -9.14 21.14 -12.87
CA GLN A 239 -9.68 21.23 -14.22
C GLN A 239 -10.95 22.08 -14.19
N PHE A 240 -10.86 23.24 -14.84
CA PHE A 240 -11.97 24.16 -15.01
C PHE A 240 -12.60 23.96 -16.38
N THR A 241 -13.94 24.03 -16.45
CA THR A 241 -14.66 24.12 -17.73
C THR A 241 -15.13 25.56 -17.87
N VAL A 242 -14.61 26.27 -18.88
CA VAL A 242 -14.89 27.69 -19.12
C VAL A 242 -15.42 27.89 -20.53
N ASP A 243 -16.26 28.90 -20.74
CA ASP A 243 -16.71 29.29 -22.07
C ASP A 243 -15.54 29.85 -22.90
N VAL A 244 -15.56 29.63 -24.22
CA VAL A 244 -14.48 30.11 -25.12
C VAL A 244 -14.32 31.63 -25.13
N ASP A 245 -15.40 32.35 -24.86
CA ASP A 245 -15.44 33.82 -24.84
C ASP A 245 -15.28 34.39 -23.41
N ALA A 246 -14.95 33.55 -22.42
CA ALA A 246 -14.78 33.98 -21.03
C ALA A 246 -13.53 34.88 -20.88
N ASP A 247 -13.70 36.00 -20.17
CA ASP A 247 -12.60 36.86 -19.75
C ASP A 247 -11.70 36.14 -18.72
N GLU A 248 -10.49 36.66 -18.50
CA GLU A 248 -9.56 36.16 -17.49
C GLU A 248 -10.19 36.20 -16.07
N LEU A 249 -10.32 35.03 -15.44
CA LEU A 249 -10.88 34.89 -14.09
C LEU A 249 -9.78 34.53 -13.08
N ALA A 250 -9.54 35.43 -12.12
CA ALA A 250 -8.65 35.18 -11.00
C ALA A 250 -9.43 34.65 -9.80
N LEU A 251 -9.05 33.48 -9.29
CA LEU A 251 -9.62 32.85 -8.11
C LEU A 251 -8.60 32.88 -6.97
N ALA A 252 -9.02 33.31 -5.78
CA ALA A 252 -8.26 33.02 -4.57
C ALA A 252 -8.31 31.51 -4.30
N VAL A 253 -7.22 30.91 -3.79
CA VAL A 253 -7.19 29.48 -3.47
C VAL A 253 -7.06 29.33 -1.96
N GLU A 254 -8.02 28.62 -1.35
CA GLU A 254 -8.08 28.43 0.10
C GLU A 254 -8.23 26.94 0.43
N ARG A 255 -7.62 26.50 1.54
CA ARG A 255 -7.92 25.19 2.12
C ARG A 255 -9.19 25.30 2.97
N GLY A 256 -10.16 24.41 2.72
CA GLY A 256 -11.40 24.32 3.51
C GLY A 256 -11.66 22.91 4.04
N ASP A 257 -12.59 22.81 4.98
CA ASP A 257 -13.09 21.53 5.50
C ASP A 257 -14.28 21.00 4.67
N ASP A 258 -15.08 21.91 4.12
CA ASP A 258 -16.23 21.62 3.26
C ASP A 258 -16.40 22.70 2.16
N CYS A 259 -17.45 22.52 1.35
CA CYS A 259 -17.82 23.45 0.29
C CYS A 259 -19.00 24.35 0.69
N ASP A 260 -19.51 24.22 1.91
CA ASP A 260 -20.68 24.95 2.41
C ASP A 260 -20.27 26.31 2.97
N VAL A 261 -19.47 27.04 2.21
CA VAL A 261 -18.90 28.34 2.60
C VAL A 261 -19.22 29.41 1.56
N THR A 262 -19.64 30.58 2.03
CA THR A 262 -19.85 31.75 1.17
C THR A 262 -18.64 32.68 1.22
N ARG A 263 -18.22 33.20 0.06
CA ARG A 263 -17.16 34.20 -0.07
C ARG A 263 -17.66 35.39 -0.89
N SER A 264 -17.14 36.57 -0.58
CA SER A 264 -17.45 37.82 -1.30
C SER A 264 -16.60 38.02 -2.55
N GLU A 265 -15.48 37.30 -2.66
CA GLU A 265 -14.58 37.30 -3.81
C GLU A 265 -14.56 35.88 -4.41
N PRO A 266 -14.36 35.74 -5.73
CA PRO A 266 -14.25 34.44 -6.39
C PRO A 266 -13.13 33.60 -5.77
N THR A 267 -13.48 32.46 -5.18
CA THR A 267 -12.57 31.62 -4.40
C THR A 267 -12.74 30.15 -4.75
N LEU A 268 -11.63 29.46 -5.02
CA LEU A 268 -11.55 28.01 -5.10
C LEU A 268 -11.21 27.46 -3.71
N VAL A 269 -12.16 26.73 -3.12
CA VAL A 269 -11.95 26.00 -1.86
C VAL A 269 -11.50 24.59 -2.17
N VAL A 270 -10.32 24.22 -1.69
CA VAL A 270 -9.73 22.89 -1.83
C VAL A 270 -9.87 22.14 -0.51
N VAL A 271 -10.60 21.02 -0.55
CA VAL A 271 -10.80 20.13 0.59
C VAL A 271 -9.89 18.92 0.42
N VAL A 272 -8.99 18.72 1.38
CA VAL A 272 -8.04 17.59 1.45
C VAL A 272 -8.42 16.75 2.67
N GLY A 273 -8.99 15.57 2.47
CA GLY A 273 -9.59 14.76 3.53
C GLY A 273 -9.49 13.24 3.33
N GLU A 274 -9.81 12.48 4.38
CA GLU A 274 -9.67 11.01 4.41
C GLU A 274 -10.86 10.26 3.76
N ASP A 275 -11.91 10.98 3.36
CA ASP A 275 -13.13 10.35 2.85
C ASP A 275 -12.99 9.94 1.38
N HIS A 276 -12.71 8.64 1.20
CA HIS A 276 -12.84 7.89 -0.05
C HIS A 276 -14.30 7.72 -0.52
N GLU A 277 -15.19 8.65 -0.19
CA GLU A 277 -16.54 8.64 -0.73
C GLU A 277 -16.49 9.10 -2.18
N ARG A 278 -16.16 8.16 -3.07
CA ARG A 278 -16.27 8.32 -4.52
C ARG A 278 -17.73 8.61 -4.85
N VAL A 279 -18.10 9.89 -4.87
CA VAL A 279 -19.36 10.34 -5.45
C VAL A 279 -19.32 9.92 -6.92
N ARG A 280 -20.01 8.82 -7.25
CA ARG A 280 -20.27 8.47 -8.64
C ARG A 280 -21.14 9.58 -9.20
N TYR A 281 -20.53 10.47 -9.99
CA TYR A 281 -21.28 11.35 -10.87
C TYR A 281 -22.19 10.50 -11.74
N THR A 282 -23.48 10.55 -11.42
CA THR A 282 -24.52 10.09 -12.33
C THR A 282 -24.85 11.33 -13.15
N PRO A 283 -24.49 11.39 -14.45
CA PRO A 283 -24.90 12.52 -15.28
C PRO A 283 -26.43 12.58 -15.28
N ALA A 284 -26.97 13.76 -14.96
CA ALA A 284 -28.40 14.07 -15.08
C ALA A 284 -28.79 14.23 -16.55
#